data_AF-A0A443S2I6-F1
#
_entry.id   AF-A0A443S2I6-F1
#
_cell.length_a   1.000
_cell.length_b   1.000
_cell.length_c   1.000
_cell.angle_alpha   90.00
_cell.angle_beta   90.00
_cell.angle_gamma   90.00
#
_symmetry.space_group_name_H-M   'P 1'
#
loop_
_entity.id
_entity.type
_entity.pdbx_description
1 polymer ?
#
loop_
_entity_poly.entity_id
_entity_poly.type
_entity_poly.pdbx_seq_one_letter_code
_entity_poly.pdbx_strand_id
1 'polypeptide(L)'
;SHADAANTSPASADRAFTVAASDSNNNLASFSNYGSVVDIIAPGVDCYSANFKGGYLTISGTSMATPLVAGLAAILRSANPSYTNEQLRNKIIQVFLQFRLIHNKIHI
;
A
#
# COMPACT_ATOMS: atom_id res chain seq x y z
N SER A 1 -11.98 -7.00 -7.59
CA SER A 1 -13.26 -6.79 -6.87
C SER A 1 -13.17 -5.46 -6.17
N HIS A 2 -14.27 -4.73 -6.00
CA HIS A 2 -14.34 -3.55 -5.15
C HIS A 2 -15.27 -3.88 -3.99
N ALA A 3 -14.71 -4.40 -2.90
CA ALA A 3 -15.47 -4.93 -1.77
C ALA A 3 -14.74 -4.65 -0.45
N ASP A 4 -15.44 -4.90 0.67
CA ASP A 4 -14.82 -4.84 1.99
C ASP A 4 -13.73 -5.91 2.13
N ALA A 5 -12.51 -5.46 2.39
CA ALA A 5 -11.33 -6.29 2.58
C ALA A 5 -11.45 -7.24 3.79
N ALA A 6 -12.35 -6.95 4.74
CA ALA A 6 -12.66 -7.85 5.86
C ALA A 6 -13.20 -9.21 5.38
N ASN A 7 -13.76 -9.28 4.16
CA ASN A 7 -14.28 -10.50 3.55
C ASN A 7 -13.28 -11.18 2.60
N THR A 8 -12.02 -10.72 2.56
CA THR A 8 -11.00 -11.24 1.65
C THR A 8 -9.79 -11.76 2.42
N SER A 9 -9.42 -13.02 2.21
CA SER A 9 -8.18 -13.58 2.77
C SER A 9 -7.03 -13.46 1.76
N PRO A 10 -5.79 -13.11 2.19
CA PRO A 10 -5.36 -12.87 3.57
C PRO A 10 -5.56 -11.42 4.07
N ALA A 11 -6.23 -10.55 3.30
CA ALA A 11 -6.39 -9.13 3.62
C ALA A 11 -7.12 -8.87 4.96
N SER A 12 -7.95 -9.80 5.42
CA SER A 12 -8.68 -9.70 6.69
C SER A 12 -7.91 -10.21 7.92
N ALA A 13 -6.70 -10.75 7.74
CA ALA A 13 -5.94 -11.30 8.85
C ALA A 13 -5.37 -10.20 9.76
N ASP A 14 -5.58 -10.31 11.07
CA ASP A 14 -5.14 -9.31 12.08
C ASP A 14 -3.65 -8.94 12.01
N ARG A 15 -2.81 -9.88 11.57
CA ARG A 15 -1.36 -9.71 11.49
C ARG A 15 -0.88 -9.27 10.11
N ALA A 16 -1.77 -9.19 9.12
CA ALA A 16 -1.44 -8.67 7.81
C ALA A 16 -1.28 -7.15 7.87
N PHE A 17 -0.50 -6.60 6.94
CA PHE A 17 -0.49 -5.18 6.64
C PHE A 17 -1.20 -5.00 5.30
N THR A 18 -2.45 -4.56 5.33
CA THR A 18 -3.34 -4.59 4.17
C THR A 18 -3.28 -3.28 3.40
N VAL A 19 -2.98 -3.38 2.10
CA VAL A 19 -2.72 -2.22 1.23
C VAL A 19 -3.79 -2.12 0.13
N ALA A 20 -4.47 -0.98 0.09
CA ALA A 20 -5.37 -0.58 -0.99
C ALA A 20 -4.62 0.22 -2.07
N ALA A 21 -5.23 0.34 -3.25
CA ALA A 21 -4.64 1.01 -4.41
C ALA A 21 -5.25 2.39 -4.65
N SER A 22 -4.42 3.39 -4.95
CA SER A 22 -4.85 4.70 -5.46
C SER A 22 -4.41 4.95 -6.90
N ASP A 23 -5.12 5.87 -7.57
CA ASP A 23 -4.70 6.47 -8.83
C ASP A 23 -3.74 7.66 -8.64
N SER A 24 -3.29 8.25 -9.75
CA SER A 24 -2.39 9.41 -9.76
C SER A 24 -3.03 10.71 -9.27
N ASN A 25 -4.37 10.76 -9.21
CA ASN A 25 -5.12 11.86 -8.61
C ASN A 25 -5.32 11.68 -7.10
N ASN A 26 -4.77 10.60 -6.53
CA ASN A 26 -4.96 10.15 -5.15
C ASN A 26 -6.41 9.75 -4.81
N ASN A 27 -7.19 9.32 -5.80
CA ASN A 27 -8.47 8.66 -5.53
C ASN A 27 -8.22 7.18 -5.27
N LEU A 28 -9.09 6.56 -4.46
CA LEU A 28 -9.13 5.10 -4.38
C LEU A 28 -9.39 4.53 -5.77
N ALA A 29 -8.58 3.58 -6.22
CA ALA A 29 -8.76 2.95 -7.51
C ALA A 29 -10.11 2.23 -7.57
N SER A 30 -10.81 2.32 -8.70
CA SER A 30 -12.16 1.74 -8.88
C SER A 30 -12.23 0.23 -8.64
N PHE A 31 -11.10 -0.47 -8.74
CA PHE A 31 -10.98 -1.90 -8.47
C PHE A 31 -10.45 -2.23 -7.08
N SER A 32 -10.08 -1.24 -6.25
CA SER A 32 -9.47 -1.51 -4.94
C SER A 32 -10.54 -1.97 -3.97
N ASN A 33 -10.23 -2.99 -3.16
CA ASN A 33 -11.00 -3.25 -1.94
C ASN A 33 -10.81 -2.09 -0.94
N TYR A 34 -11.76 -1.97 -0.01
CA TYR A 34 -11.84 -0.90 1.00
C TYR A 34 -12.20 -1.48 2.37
N GLY A 35 -12.45 -0.64 3.39
CA GLY A 35 -12.95 -1.08 4.69
C GLY A 35 -11.94 -0.90 5.82
N SER A 36 -12.37 -1.18 7.06
CA SER A 36 -11.62 -0.87 8.27
C SER A 36 -10.36 -1.69 8.47
N VAL A 37 -10.21 -2.82 7.77
CA VAL A 37 -9.01 -3.67 7.82
C VAL A 37 -7.91 -3.19 6.88
N VAL A 38 -8.16 -2.16 6.06
CA VAL A 38 -7.12 -1.53 5.22
C VAL A 38 -6.25 -0.64 6.09
N ASP A 39 -4.95 -0.92 6.12
CA ASP A 39 -3.97 -0.13 6.86
C ASP A 39 -3.58 1.14 6.12
N ILE A 40 -3.48 1.06 4.79
CA ILE A 40 -2.98 2.16 3.98
C ILE A 40 -3.44 2.07 2.53
N ILE A 41 -3.43 3.22 1.85
CA ILE A 41 -3.65 3.33 0.41
C ILE A 41 -2.33 3.78 -0.22
N ALA A 42 -1.87 3.07 -1.23
CA ALA A 42 -0.64 3.40 -1.97
C ALA A 42 -0.89 3.38 -3.49
N PRO A 43 -0.02 4.01 -4.31
CA PRO A 43 -0.19 4.02 -5.76
C PRO A 43 -0.27 2.60 -6.34
N GLY A 44 -1.35 2.33 -7.07
CA GLY A 44 -1.57 1.01 -7.66
C GLY A 44 -2.20 1.05 -9.05
N VAL A 45 -2.38 2.23 -9.64
CA VAL A 45 -2.85 2.41 -11.02
C VAL A 45 -1.67 2.84 -11.89
N ASP A 46 -1.60 2.30 -13.10
CA ASP A 46 -0.60 2.61 -14.13
C ASP A 46 0.85 2.52 -13.62
N CYS A 47 1.13 1.45 -12.85
CA CYS A 47 2.45 1.21 -12.29
C CYS A 47 3.37 0.55 -13.31
N TYR A 48 4.43 1.26 -13.69
CA TYR A 48 5.50 0.75 -14.55
C TYR A 48 6.47 -0.12 -13.77
N SER A 49 6.69 -1.36 -14.21
CA SER A 49 7.59 -2.31 -13.55
C SER A 49 8.22 -3.31 -14.53
N ALA A 50 9.22 -4.04 -14.06
CA ALA A 50 9.90 -5.08 -14.83
C ALA A 50 8.96 -6.25 -15.15
N ASN A 51 9.08 -6.79 -16.36
CA ASN A 51 8.32 -7.96 -16.80
C ASN A 51 9.18 -9.23 -16.71
N PHE A 52 8.59 -10.34 -16.25
CA PHE A 52 9.27 -11.63 -16.19
C PHE A 52 9.66 -12.18 -17.58
N LYS A 53 8.99 -11.73 -18.65
CA LYS A 53 9.35 -12.05 -20.04
C LYS A 53 10.47 -11.14 -20.61
N GLY A 54 11.08 -10.31 -19.77
CA GLY A 54 12.03 -9.27 -20.18
C GLY A 54 11.34 -7.95 -20.51
N GLY A 55 12.10 -6.85 -20.42
CA GLY A 55 11.59 -5.49 -20.59
C GLY A 55 10.70 -5.03 -19.43
N TYR A 56 9.76 -4.15 -19.75
CA TYR A 56 8.88 -3.50 -18.77
C TYR A 56 7.42 -3.57 -19.20
N LEU A 57 6.52 -3.48 -18.24
CA LEU A 57 5.09 -3.36 -18.46
C LEU A 57 4.46 -2.36 -17.49
N THR A 58 3.34 -1.78 -17.89
CA THR A 58 2.51 -0.94 -17.03
C THR A 58 1.24 -1.70 -16.68
N ILE A 59 1.01 -1.92 -15.38
CA ILE A 59 -0.17 -2.64 -14.88
C ILE A 59 -0.74 -1.99 -13.63
N SER A 60 -2.00 -2.33 -13.34
CA SER A 60 -2.76 -1.76 -12.23
C SER A 60 -3.27 -2.87 -11.30
N GLY A 61 -3.17 -2.66 -9.99
CA GLY A 61 -3.64 -3.59 -8.98
C GLY A 61 -3.20 -3.23 -7.56
N THR A 62 -3.91 -3.74 -6.56
CA THR A 62 -3.41 -3.77 -5.16
C THR A 62 -2.13 -4.59 -5.04
N SER A 63 -1.91 -5.54 -5.96
CA SER A 63 -0.63 -6.23 -6.15
C SER A 63 0.53 -5.32 -6.56
N MET A 64 0.27 -4.14 -7.11
CA MET A 64 1.29 -3.12 -7.44
C MET A 64 1.47 -2.14 -6.29
N ALA A 65 0.41 -1.81 -5.55
CA ALA A 65 0.48 -0.99 -4.35
C ALA A 65 1.25 -1.69 -3.22
N THR A 66 1.04 -2.99 -3.03
CA THR A 66 1.68 -3.81 -1.99
C THR A 66 3.22 -3.77 -2.02
N PRO A 67 3.91 -4.03 -3.15
CA PRO A 67 5.37 -4.00 -3.20
C PRO A 67 5.98 -2.61 -2.95
N LEU A 68 5.26 -1.51 -3.20
CA LEU A 68 5.71 -0.17 -2.81
C LEU A 68 5.81 -0.05 -1.28
N VAL A 69 4.77 -0.51 -0.56
CA VAL A 69 4.75 -0.49 0.91
C VAL A 69 5.78 -1.48 1.48
N ALA A 70 5.95 -2.65 0.85
CA ALA A 70 6.98 -3.61 1.23
C ALA A 70 8.40 -3.03 1.05
N GLY A 71 8.64 -2.29 -0.04
CA GLY A 71 9.90 -1.57 -0.26
C GLY A 71 10.16 -0.51 0.81
N LEU A 72 9.15 0.29 1.17
CA LEU A 72 9.26 1.24 2.28
C LEU A 72 9.57 0.53 3.60
N ALA A 73 8.90 -0.59 3.89
CA ALA A 73 9.16 -1.39 5.08
C ALA A 73 10.61 -1.90 5.11
N ALA A 74 11.14 -2.36 3.97
CA ALA A 74 12.52 -2.80 3.83
C ALA A 74 13.52 -1.66 4.08
N ILE A 75 13.29 -0.47 3.52
CA ILE A 75 14.13 0.71 3.75
C ILE A 75 14.13 1.09 5.25
N LEU A 76 12.95 1.15 5.87
CA LEU A 76 12.83 1.49 7.30
C LEU A 76 13.51 0.45 8.19
N ARG A 77 13.37 -0.84 7.88
CA ARG A 77 14.06 -1.91 8.62
C ARG A 77 15.57 -1.89 8.37
N SER A 78 16.02 -1.55 7.17
CA SER A 78 17.45 -1.39 6.89
C SER A 78 18.04 -0.22 7.66
N ALA A 79 17.30 0.88 7.81
CA ALA A 79 17.74 2.05 8.57
C ALA A 79 17.74 1.79 10.08
N ASN A 80 16.82 0.94 10.57
CA ASN A 80 16.81 0.48 11.96
C ASN A 80 16.46 -1.01 12.06
N PRO A 81 17.46 -1.90 12.07
CA PRO A 81 17.24 -3.35 12.14
C PRO A 81 16.58 -3.82 13.43
N SER A 82 16.63 -3.01 14.49
CA SER A 82 16.05 -3.35 15.81
C SER A 82 14.53 -3.12 15.89
N TYR A 83 13.91 -2.52 14.87
CA TYR A 83 12.47 -2.33 14.87
C TYR A 83 11.71 -3.66 15.01
N THR A 84 10.82 -3.71 16.01
CA THR A 84 9.79 -4.75 16.06
C THR A 84 8.82 -4.60 14.89
N ASN A 85 8.04 -5.64 14.59
CA ASN A 85 7.04 -5.56 13.52
C ASN A 85 5.98 -4.48 13.80
N GLU A 86 5.63 -4.27 15.07
CA GLU A 86 4.69 -3.22 15.48
C GLU A 86 5.29 -1.82 15.32
N GLN A 87 6.55 -1.62 15.74
CA GLN A 87 7.25 -0.35 15.53
C GLN A 87 7.38 -0.04 14.03
N LEU A 88 7.68 -1.05 13.22
CA LEU A 88 7.76 -0.90 11.77
C LEU A 88 6.40 -0.52 11.16
N ARG A 89 5.32 -1.22 11.55
CA ARG A 89 3.93 -0.90 11.15
C ARG A 89 3.60 0.55 11.47
N ASN A 90 3.81 0.97 12.71
CA ASN A 90 3.53 2.33 13.16
C ASN A 90 4.38 3.35 12.40
N LYS A 91 5.65 3.05 12.12
CA LYS A 91 6.53 3.96 11.38
C LYS A 91 6.07 4.15 9.93
N ILE A 92 5.61 3.09 9.25
CA ILE A 92 5.05 3.17 7.90
C ILE A 92 3.83 4.11 7.89
N ILE A 93 2.89 3.90 8.81
CA ILE A 93 1.68 4.73 8.93
C ILE A 93 2.06 6.20 9.18
N GLN A 94 3.01 6.46 10.08
CA GLN A 94 3.47 7.81 10.39
C GLN A 94 4.08 8.53 9.17
N VAL A 95 4.89 7.84 8.37
CA VAL A 95 5.47 8.42 7.14
C VAL A 95 4.37 8.84 6.17
N PHE A 96 3.35 8.01 5.98
CA PHE A 96 2.22 8.34 5.11
C PHE A 96 1.35 9.49 5.64
N LEU A 97 1.08 9.52 6.95
CA LEU A 97 0.34 10.63 7.56
C LEU A 97 1.09 11.96 7.41
N GLN A 98 2.41 11.95 7.63
CA GLN A 98 3.24 13.13 7.39
C GLN A 98 3.18 13.58 5.94
N PHE A 99 3.30 12.65 4.98
CA PHE A 99 3.17 12.96 3.56
C PHE A 99 1.79 13.55 3.23
N ARG A 100 0.70 12.98 3.76
CA ARG A 100 -0.66 13.50 3.58
C ARG A 100 -0.83 14.92 4.14
N LEU A 101 -0.29 15.20 5.33
CA LEU A 101 -0.36 16.54 5.94
C LEU A 101 0.38 17.59 5.12
N ILE A 102 1.50 17.22 4.50
CA ILE A 102 2.28 18.11 3.64
C ILE A 102 1.58 18.35 2.29
N HIS A 103 0.89 17.34 1.76
CA HIS A 103 0.34 17.37 0.40
C HIS A 103 -1.18 17.61 0.31
N ASN A 104 -1.88 17.73 1.44
CA ASN A 104 -3.30 18.13 1.59
C ASN A 104 -4.26 17.47 0.58
N LYS A 105 -4.04 16.21 0.25
CA LYS A 105 -4.81 15.46 -0.76
C LYS A 105 -5.13 14.06 -0.25
N ILE A 106 -6.35 13.62 -0.53
CA ILE A 106 -7.08 12.38 -0.16
C ILE A 106 -8.20 12.66 0.85
N HIS A 107 -9.43 12.61 0.36
CA HIS A 107 -10.65 12.39 1.14
C HIS A 107 -10.92 10.88 1.11
N ILE A 108 -11.03 10.27 2.29
CA ILE A 108 -11.51 8.89 2.47
C ILE A 108 -13.03 8.90 2.48
#